data_AF-A0AAN8LK86-F1
#
_entry.id   AF-A0AAN8LK86-F1
#
_cell.length_a   1.000
_cell.length_b   1.000
_cell.length_c   1.000
_cell.angle_alpha   90.00
_cell.angle_beta   90.00
_cell.angle_gamma   90.00
#
_symmetry.space_group_name_H-M   'P 1'
#
loop_
_entity.id
_entity.type
_entity.pdbx_description
1 polymer ?
#
loop_
_entity_poly.entity_id
_entity_poly.type
_entity_poly.pdbx_seq_one_letter_code
_entity_poly.pdbx_strand_id
1 'polypeptide(L)'
;MEIDRIRFVLSSYLQKIETFSPHVLEKEKSRAEGDPSFLSPEEFSFAKEYLAKTETYLKAVALKHMPPNLQTVDMLKARYLH
;
A
#
# COMPACT_ATOMS: atom_id res chain seq x y z
N MET A 1 -20.02 -4.22 22.18
CA MET A 1 -20.94 -3.82 21.08
C MET A 1 -20.55 -2.52 20.40
N GLU A 2 -20.51 -1.35 21.06
CA GLU A 2 -20.07 -0.10 20.38
C GLU A 2 -18.59 -0.11 19.99
N ILE A 3 -17.71 -0.59 20.89
CA ILE A 3 -16.28 -0.72 20.60
C ILE A 3 -16.03 -1.66 19.41
N ASP A 4 -16.83 -2.71 19.26
CA ASP A 4 -16.69 -3.67 18.14
C ASP A 4 -17.10 -3.05 16.81
N ARG A 5 -18.12 -2.17 16.82
CA ARG A 5 -18.51 -1.39 15.63
C ARG A 5 -17.41 -0.39 15.24
N ILE A 6 -16.81 0.29 16.21
CA ILE A 6 -15.70 1.22 15.96
C ILE A 6 -14.49 0.46 15.38
N ARG A 7 -14.11 -0.69 15.98
CA ARG A 7 -13.04 -1.54 15.45
C ARG A 7 -13.33 -2.01 14.03
N PHE A 8 -14.55 -2.46 13.74
CA PHE A 8 -14.90 -2.92 12.40
C PHE A 8 -14.73 -1.81 11.35
N VAL A 9 -15.20 -0.60 11.64
CA VAL A 9 -15.06 0.55 10.73
C VAL A 9 -13.59 0.91 10.54
N LEU A 10 -12.80 0.93 11.61
CA LEU A 10 -11.36 1.20 11.55
C LEU A 10 -10.61 0.13 10.74
N SER A 11 -10.86 -1.15 11.00
CA SER A 11 -10.25 -2.25 10.27
C SER A 11 -10.65 -2.25 8.79
N SER A 12 -11.93 -1.98 8.48
CA SER A 12 -12.40 -1.86 7.10
C SER A 12 -11.76 -0.67 6.38
N TYR A 13 -11.56 0.44 7.09
CA TYR A 13 -10.90 1.62 6.55
C TYR A 13 -9.40 1.36 6.28
N LEU A 14 -8.70 0.72 7.22
CA LEU A 14 -7.30 0.30 7.06
C LEU A 14 -7.14 -0.70 5.90
N GLN A 15 -8.06 -1.67 5.75
CA GLN A 15 -8.07 -2.60 4.60
C GLN A 15 -8.21 -1.90 3.25
N LYS A 16 -8.98 -0.80 3.18
CA LYS A 16 -9.07 0.00 1.95
C LYS A 16 -7.72 0.63 1.62
N ILE A 17 -7.02 1.16 2.62
CA ILE A 17 -5.67 1.70 2.42
C ILE A 17 -4.72 0.60 1.94
N GLU A 18 -4.76 -0.60 2.51
CA GLU A 18 -3.92 -1.73 2.06
C GLU A 18 -4.20 -2.12 0.59
N THR A 19 -5.47 -2.15 0.19
CA THR A 19 -5.88 -2.54 -1.17
C THR A 19 -5.49 -1.49 -2.22
N PHE A 20 -5.51 -0.20 -1.86
CA PHE A 20 -5.27 0.90 -2.79
C PHE A 20 -3.92 1.61 -2.58
N SER A 21 -3.08 1.17 -1.63
CA SER A 21 -1.80 1.80 -1.28
C SER A 21 -0.92 2.12 -2.49
N PRO A 22 -0.70 1.21 -3.46
CA PRO A 22 0.13 1.52 -4.63
C PRO A 22 -0.43 2.68 -5.47
N HIS A 23 -1.75 2.66 -5.69
CA HIS A 23 -2.42 3.66 -6.52
C HIS A 23 -2.58 5.00 -5.82
N VAL A 24 -2.80 5.00 -4.50
CA VAL A 24 -2.89 6.24 -3.72
C VAL A 24 -1.53 6.91 -3.59
N LEU A 25 -0.45 6.14 -3.38
CA LEU A 25 0.92 6.68 -3.35
C LEU A 25 1.34 7.27 -4.71
N GLU A 26 1.00 6.61 -5.83
CA GLU A 26 1.25 7.16 -7.16
C GLU A 26 0.43 8.43 -7.42
N LYS A 27 -0.84 8.46 -7.03
CA LYS A 27 -1.68 9.66 -7.15
C LYS A 27 -1.15 10.83 -6.31
N GLU A 28 -0.74 10.56 -5.09
CA GLU A 28 -0.14 11.56 -4.19
C GLU A 28 1.19 12.10 -4.75
N LYS A 29 2.00 11.26 -5.39
CA LYS A 29 3.24 11.67 -6.07
C LYS A 29 2.99 12.49 -7.34
N SER A 30 1.88 12.22 -8.03
CA SER A 30 1.44 12.97 -9.22
C SER A 30 0.64 14.24 -8.91
N ARG A 31 0.43 14.54 -7.61
CA ARG A 31 -0.40 15.66 -7.16
C ARG A 31 0.24 17.01 -7.52
N ALA A 32 -0.58 17.97 -7.97
CA ALA A 32 -0.17 19.37 -8.07
C ALA A 32 -0.14 20.01 -6.67
N GLU A 33 0.75 20.98 -6.43
CA GLU A 33 0.96 21.61 -5.11
C GLU A 33 -0.27 22.33 -4.49
N GLY A 34 -1.40 22.42 -5.20
CA GLY A 34 -2.63 23.07 -4.73
C GLY A 34 -3.82 22.15 -4.46
N ASP A 35 -3.74 20.84 -4.77
CA ASP A 35 -4.87 19.92 -4.56
C ASP A 35 -4.92 19.39 -3.11
N PRO A 36 -6.13 19.15 -2.56
CA PRO A 36 -6.27 18.56 -1.24
C PRO A 36 -5.61 17.17 -1.21
N SER A 37 -4.81 16.93 -0.17
CA SER A 37 -4.14 15.65 0.05
C SER A 37 -5.16 14.52 0.15
N PHE A 38 -4.89 13.41 -0.54
CA PHE A 38 -5.75 12.21 -0.45
C PHE A 38 -5.51 11.41 0.83
N LEU A 39 -4.38 11.66 1.49
CA LEU A 39 -3.96 10.99 2.71
C LEU A 39 -3.54 11.99 3.77
N SER A 40 -3.81 11.67 5.02
CA SER A 40 -3.15 12.32 6.14
C SER A 40 -1.64 11.96 6.13
N PRO A 41 -0.78 12.77 6.76
CA PRO A 41 0.64 12.46 6.87
C PRO A 41 0.92 11.10 7.53
N GLU A 42 0.07 10.70 8.48
CA GLU A 42 0.15 9.43 9.20
C GLU A 42 -0.21 8.26 8.29
N GLU A 43 -1.29 8.40 7.51
CA GLU A 43 -1.71 7.38 6.54
C GLU A 43 -0.67 7.20 5.42
N PHE A 44 -0.03 8.29 4.98
CA PHE A 44 1.05 8.24 4.00
C PHE A 44 2.29 7.51 4.53
N SER A 45 2.66 7.77 5.79
CA SER A 45 3.75 7.04 6.45
C SER A 45 3.42 5.55 6.58
N PHE A 46 2.17 5.22 6.97
CA PHE A 46 1.71 3.84 7.09
C PHE A 46 1.73 3.13 5.72
N ALA A 47 1.23 3.75 4.65
CA ALA A 47 1.21 3.17 3.31
C ALA A 47 2.62 2.88 2.79
N LYS A 48 3.58 3.79 3.01
CA LYS A 48 4.99 3.56 2.67
C LYS A 48 5.60 2.39 3.45
N GLU A 49 5.36 2.34 4.76
CA GLU A 49 5.89 1.28 5.60
C GLU A 49 5.28 -0.07 5.26
N TYR A 50 3.97 -0.12 4.98
CA TYR A 50 3.26 -1.31 4.54
C TYR A 50 3.82 -1.85 3.21
N LEU A 51 4.06 -0.97 2.24
CA LEU A 51 4.65 -1.36 0.95
C LEU A 51 6.06 -1.94 1.14
N ALA A 52 6.91 -1.27 1.92
CA ALA A 52 8.27 -1.73 2.20
C ALA A 52 8.29 -3.07 2.96
N LYS A 53 7.37 -3.27 3.91
CA LYS A 53 7.19 -4.54 4.62
C LYS A 53 6.75 -5.65 3.67
N THR A 54 5.79 -5.36 2.79
CA THR A 54 5.28 -6.33 1.80
C THR A 54 6.34 -6.73 0.79
N GLU A 55 7.13 -5.78 0.29
CA GLU A 55 8.28 -6.07 -0.59
C GLU A 55 9.33 -6.91 0.11
N THR A 56 9.69 -6.56 1.35
CA THR A 56 10.67 -7.32 2.15
C THR A 56 10.18 -8.74 2.42
N TYR A 57 8.91 -8.90 2.80
CA TYR A 57 8.28 -10.18 3.04
C TYR A 57 8.24 -11.03 1.76
N LEU A 58 7.77 -10.48 0.64
CA LEU A 58 7.72 -11.20 -0.63
C LEU A 58 9.13 -11.59 -1.10
N LYS A 59 10.11 -10.71 -0.90
CA LYS A 59 11.51 -11.00 -1.23
C LYS A 59 12.07 -12.15 -0.41
N ALA A 60 11.80 -12.16 0.89
CA ALA A 60 12.26 -13.21 1.81
C ALA A 60 11.59 -14.56 1.53
N VAL A 61 10.30 -14.57 1.21
CA VAL A 61 9.50 -15.80 1.07
C VAL A 61 9.57 -16.38 -0.34
N ALA A 62 9.56 -15.55 -1.38
CA ALA A 62 9.39 -16.01 -2.76
C ALA A 62 10.51 -15.52 -3.69
N LEU A 63 10.79 -14.22 -3.74
CA LEU A 63 11.64 -13.68 -4.81
C LEU A 63 13.11 -14.15 -4.71
N LYS A 64 13.61 -14.41 -3.49
CA LYS A 64 14.95 -14.99 -3.29
C LYS A 64 15.12 -16.38 -3.92
N HIS A 65 14.01 -17.11 -4.10
CA HIS A 65 14.01 -18.45 -4.70
C HIS A 65 13.70 -18.44 -6.20
N MET A 66 13.34 -17.28 -6.77
CA MET A 66 13.06 -17.14 -8.20
C MET A 66 14.36 -17.03 -9.02
N PRO A 67 14.32 -17.32 -10.33
CA PRO A 67 15.45 -17.09 -11.23
C PRO A 67 15.90 -15.62 -11.21
N PRO A 68 17.19 -15.31 -11.49
CA PRO A 68 17.79 -13.98 -11.32
C PRO A 68 17.00 -12.83 -11.98
N ASN A 69 16.31 -13.13 -13.07
CA ASN A 69 15.61 -12.15 -13.90
C ASN A 69 14.19 -11.83 -13.37
N LEU A 70 13.71 -12.56 -12.35
CA LEU A 70 12.35 -12.47 -11.79
C LEU A 70 12.35 -12.13 -10.29
N GLN A 71 13.51 -11.82 -9.71
CA GLN A 71 13.61 -11.53 -8.27
C GLN A 71 13.17 -10.10 -7.90
N THR A 72 12.80 -9.28 -8.88
CA THR A 72 12.37 -7.88 -8.70
C THR A 72 10.90 -7.75 -9.05
N VAL A 73 10.09 -7.28 -8.10
CA VAL A 73 8.68 -6.93 -8.31
C VAL A 73 8.51 -5.45 -8.02
N ASP A 74 7.99 -4.71 -9.01
CA ASP A 74 7.60 -3.31 -8.86
C ASP A 74 6.17 -3.26 -8.31
N MET A 75 6.05 -3.16 -6.98
CA MET A 75 4.76 -3.12 -6.30
C MET A 75 3.97 -1.84 -6.58
N LEU A 76 4.66 -0.75 -6.97
CA LEU A 76 4.02 0.51 -7.36
C LEU A 76 3.35 0.39 -8.73
N LYS A 77 3.89 -0.46 -9.61
CA LYS A 77 3.31 -0.78 -10.93
C LYS A 77 2.40 -2.00 -10.97
N ALA A 78 2.05 -2.60 -9.84
CA ALA A 78 1.05 -3.67 -9.77
C ALA A 78 -0.34 -3.13 -10.16
N ARG A 79 -0.53 -2.87 -11.45
CA ARG A 79 -1.75 -2.41 -12.08
C ARG A 79 -2.71 -3.60 -12.09
N TYR A 80 -3.90 -3.44 -11.52
CA TYR A 80 -5.02 -4.35 -11.77
C TYR A 80 -5.17 -4.48 -13.29
N LEU A 81 -4.78 -5.64 -13.84
CA LEU A 81 -5.10 -6.03 -15.20
C LEU A 81 -6.60 -6.33 -15.23
N HIS A 82 -7.38 -5.34 -15.65
CA HIS A 82 -8.74 -5.50 -16.15
C HIS A 82 -8.77 -5.19 -17.63
#